data_AF-A0AAU9D7N1-F1
#
_entry.id   AF-A0AAU9D7N1-F1
#
_cell.length_a   1.000
_cell.length_b   1.000
_cell.length_c   1.000
_cell.angle_alpha   90.00
_cell.angle_beta   90.00
_cell.angle_gamma   90.00
#
_symmetry.space_group_name_H-M   'P 1'
#
loop_
_entity.id
_entity.type
_entity.pdbx_description
1 polymer ?
#
loop_
_entity_poly.entity_id
_entity_poly.type
_entity_poly.pdbx_seq_one_letter_code
_entity_poly.pdbx_strand_id
1 'polypeptide(L)'
;MEIKGAFENTAFKFVGNVPDILSNYVEDGELYNTPSLLFLEERYINETEFFSQIVDKFKIKKFDKTLLIFRDEKIVDAGCFSKEFNIYSEVISENNINGLNKKDLCISVSHFCKYKMNDKIRFVQSIYIMLFLSNVTEYDDNNFDFQVKLDDESYLQHIDFKQVKSFNLLNIYSWIVDSKENVQTRLEIVRKLIIEKRSFNLTKEDLYKAKSIFNRVIKEKTDDYFKQVNMLKDDFFNFTKSQRESYQSLNLKFIGWSSSIALFIYGEIKDKPSGNLMKKILFSKTEKSLLFLLIFFISLIVIWIIFVREMNELKDEYKKIKIFYNDHLFFEENDFSNYMEYPKISRLYIWSFIVLLVLLISRIVLPFFMYSFL
;
A
#
# COMPACT_ATOMS: atom_id res chain seq x y z
N MET A 1 31.37 43.70 -13.75
CA MET A 1 31.27 43.98 -15.20
C MET A 1 29.91 43.52 -15.67
N GLU A 2 29.12 44.41 -16.27
CA GLU A 2 27.78 44.04 -16.77
C GLU A 2 27.94 43.24 -18.07
N ILE A 3 27.42 42.01 -18.13
CA ILE A 3 27.46 41.20 -19.35
C ILE A 3 26.55 41.84 -20.39
N LYS A 4 27.17 42.32 -21.47
CA LYS A 4 26.46 42.92 -22.61
C LYS A 4 26.14 41.85 -23.65
N GLY A 5 24.91 41.88 -24.13
CA GLY A 5 24.38 40.87 -25.03
C GLY A 5 22.86 40.82 -25.00
N ALA A 6 22.29 39.95 -25.81
CA ALA A 6 20.85 39.70 -25.90
C ALA A 6 20.58 38.21 -26.08
N PHE A 7 19.38 37.77 -25.70
CA PHE A 7 18.94 36.42 -26.00
C PHE A 7 18.38 36.34 -27.41
N GLU A 8 18.87 35.37 -28.20
CA GLU A 8 18.30 34.95 -29.47
C GLU A 8 17.72 33.54 -29.26
N ASN A 9 16.39 33.42 -29.25
CA ASN A 9 15.68 32.22 -28.80
C ASN A 9 16.12 31.79 -27.39
N THR A 10 16.78 30.65 -27.21
CA THR A 10 17.28 30.20 -25.91
C THR A 10 18.76 30.52 -25.67
N ALA A 11 19.50 30.88 -26.73
CA ALA A 11 20.93 31.16 -26.70
C ALA A 11 21.21 32.63 -26.35
N PHE A 12 22.38 32.92 -25.80
CA PHE A 12 22.79 34.28 -25.47
C PHE A 12 23.93 34.73 -26.37
N LYS A 13 23.72 35.82 -27.11
CA LYS A 13 24.72 36.42 -27.98
C LYS A 13 25.44 37.55 -27.26
N PHE A 14 26.76 37.42 -27.14
CA PHE A 14 27.56 38.45 -26.48
C PHE A 14 27.78 39.66 -27.40
N VAL A 15 27.76 40.84 -26.79
CA VAL A 15 28.20 42.09 -27.45
C VAL A 15 29.49 42.53 -26.76
N GLY A 16 30.63 42.21 -27.38
CA GLY A 16 31.97 42.49 -26.86
C GLY A 16 32.69 41.26 -26.32
N ASN A 17 33.55 41.45 -25.31
CA ASN A 17 34.38 40.37 -24.77
C ASN A 17 33.56 39.35 -23.98
N VAL A 18 33.76 38.07 -24.30
CA VAL A 18 33.21 36.93 -23.56
C VAL A 18 34.04 36.74 -22.28
N PRO A 19 33.42 36.58 -21.10
CA PRO A 19 34.16 36.26 -19.88
C PRO A 19 34.95 34.95 -20.02
N ASP A 20 36.22 34.94 -19.64
CA ASP A 20 37.12 33.78 -19.81
C ASP A 20 36.54 32.48 -19.21
N ILE A 21 35.81 32.60 -18.09
CA ILE A 21 35.17 31.46 -17.42
C ILE A 21 34.06 30.80 -18.24
N LEU A 22 33.51 31.50 -19.24
CA LEU A 22 32.47 31.01 -20.15
C LEU A 22 33.03 30.56 -21.49
N SER A 23 34.33 30.74 -21.76
CA SER A 23 34.96 30.40 -23.05
C SER A 23 34.66 28.98 -23.52
N ASN A 24 34.65 28.01 -22.60
CA ASN A 24 34.34 26.60 -22.90
C ASN A 24 32.86 26.32 -23.22
N TYR A 25 31.98 27.30 -23.02
CA TYR A 25 30.54 27.20 -23.25
C TYR A 25 30.07 28.06 -24.43
N VAL A 26 30.99 28.81 -25.06
CA VAL A 26 30.69 29.78 -26.11
C VAL A 26 31.30 29.33 -27.42
N GLU A 27 30.49 29.34 -28.47
CA GLU A 27 30.89 29.03 -29.85
C GLU A 27 30.40 30.19 -30.73
N ASP A 28 31.27 30.71 -31.61
CA ASP A 28 30.98 31.86 -32.48
C ASP A 28 30.46 33.13 -31.77
N GLY A 29 30.83 33.33 -30.50
CA GLY A 29 30.37 34.46 -29.70
C GLY A 29 28.96 34.29 -29.12
N GLU A 30 28.41 33.08 -29.19
CA GLU A 30 27.09 32.72 -28.67
C GLU A 30 27.22 31.61 -27.60
N LEU A 31 26.52 31.78 -26.48
CA LEU A 31 26.36 30.73 -25.48
C LEU A 31 25.06 29.97 -25.75
N TYR A 32 25.19 28.76 -26.28
CA TYR A 32 24.05 27.86 -26.47
C TYR A 32 23.46 27.40 -25.14
N ASN A 33 22.16 27.07 -25.17
CA ASN A 33 21.46 26.60 -23.98
C ASN A 33 21.92 25.19 -23.62
N THR A 34 22.78 25.06 -22.62
CA THR A 34 23.34 23.77 -22.21
C THR A 34 22.55 23.11 -21.07
N PRO A 35 22.58 21.75 -20.97
CA PRO A 35 21.82 21.03 -19.95
C PRO A 35 22.27 21.26 -18.50
N SER A 36 23.52 21.66 -18.28
CA SER A 36 24.16 21.69 -16.95
C SER A 36 24.39 23.10 -16.39
N LEU A 37 24.21 24.16 -17.18
CA LEU A 37 24.48 25.53 -16.77
C LEU A 37 23.20 26.37 -16.81
N LEU A 38 22.87 27.01 -15.69
CA LEU A 38 21.87 28.06 -15.58
C LEU A 38 22.55 29.40 -15.83
N PHE A 39 22.21 30.07 -16.94
CA PHE A 39 22.89 31.28 -17.38
C PHE A 39 21.91 32.44 -17.55
N LEU A 40 22.06 33.45 -16.69
CA LEU A 40 21.24 34.68 -16.69
C LEU A 40 19.73 34.40 -16.86
N GLU A 41 19.25 33.34 -16.21
CA GLU A 41 17.87 32.85 -16.34
C GLU A 41 16.86 33.91 -15.89
N GLU A 42 17.21 34.70 -14.87
CA GLU A 42 16.47 35.89 -14.42
C GLU A 42 16.20 36.88 -15.56
N ARG A 43 17.26 37.23 -16.31
CA ARG A 43 17.18 38.18 -17.40
C ARG A 43 16.33 37.61 -18.53
N TYR A 44 16.54 36.34 -18.85
CA TYR A 44 15.76 35.63 -19.86
C TYR A 44 14.26 35.68 -19.56
N ILE A 45 13.87 35.27 -18.34
CA ILE A 45 12.47 35.28 -17.90
C ILE A 45 11.89 36.69 -18.01
N ASN A 46 12.66 37.71 -17.63
CA ASN A 46 12.19 39.09 -17.66
C ASN A 46 11.93 39.62 -19.07
N GLU A 47 12.81 39.30 -20.02
CA GLU A 47 12.72 39.74 -21.41
C GLU A 47 11.70 38.94 -22.23
N THR A 48 11.32 37.73 -21.78
CA THR A 48 10.46 36.80 -22.52
C THR A 48 8.97 37.16 -22.41
N GLU A 49 8.25 37.25 -23.54
CA GLU A 49 6.81 37.51 -23.56
C GLU A 49 5.93 36.26 -23.53
N PHE A 50 6.47 35.10 -23.95
CA PHE A 50 5.72 33.85 -24.07
C PHE A 50 6.19 32.80 -23.07
N PHE A 51 5.27 32.21 -22.30
CA PHE A 51 5.61 31.16 -21.35
C PHE A 51 6.21 29.93 -22.05
N SER A 52 5.76 29.60 -23.27
CA SER A 52 6.32 28.50 -24.07
C SER A 52 7.82 28.63 -24.31
N GLN A 53 8.34 29.86 -24.48
CA GLN A 53 9.79 30.10 -24.63
C GLN A 53 10.56 29.80 -23.33
N ILE A 54 9.96 30.07 -22.17
CA ILE A 54 10.51 29.69 -20.86
C ILE A 54 10.58 28.16 -20.75
N VAL A 55 9.51 27.46 -21.16
CA VAL A 55 9.48 25.99 -21.22
C VAL A 55 10.57 25.45 -22.15
N ASP A 56 10.72 26.04 -23.34
CA ASP A 56 11.75 25.65 -24.32
C ASP A 56 13.17 25.80 -23.78
N LYS A 57 13.41 26.83 -22.95
CA LYS A 57 14.70 27.00 -22.30
C LYS A 57 14.93 25.97 -21.20
N PHE A 58 13.92 25.69 -20.38
CA PHE A 58 14.09 24.82 -19.21
C PHE A 58 14.03 23.31 -19.52
N LYS A 59 13.34 22.88 -20.58
CA LYS A 59 13.26 21.45 -20.95
C LYS A 59 14.61 20.79 -21.26
N ILE A 60 15.63 21.60 -21.59
CA ILE A 60 16.99 21.11 -21.88
C ILE A 60 17.78 20.86 -20.58
N LYS A 61 17.38 21.48 -19.45
CA LYS A 61 18.13 21.44 -18.19
C LYS A 61 17.95 20.09 -17.48
N LYS A 62 19.05 19.55 -16.95
CA LYS A 62 19.08 18.27 -16.23
C LYS A 62 18.94 18.47 -14.72
N PHE A 63 17.71 18.69 -14.26
CA PHE A 63 17.38 18.85 -12.84
C PHE A 63 17.54 17.57 -12.01
N ASP A 64 17.70 16.41 -12.66
CA ASP A 64 18.06 15.13 -12.04
C ASP A 64 19.55 15.05 -11.63
N LYS A 65 20.38 15.98 -12.10
CA LYS A 65 21.82 16.07 -11.84
C LYS A 65 22.19 17.39 -11.15
N THR A 66 23.45 17.51 -10.74
CA THR A 66 24.00 18.77 -10.26
C THR A 66 24.02 19.80 -11.39
N LEU A 67 23.39 20.95 -11.14
CA LEU A 67 23.41 22.09 -12.04
C LEU A 67 24.42 23.13 -11.55
N LEU A 68 25.04 23.81 -12.50
CA LEU A 68 25.89 24.97 -12.26
C LEU A 68 25.08 26.23 -12.53
N ILE A 69 25.38 27.32 -11.82
CA ILE A 69 24.78 28.64 -12.06
C ILE A 69 25.87 29.69 -12.25
N PHE A 70 25.71 30.51 -13.27
CA PHE A 70 26.56 31.67 -13.48
C PHE A 70 26.04 32.86 -12.67
N ARG A 71 26.82 33.34 -11.72
CA ARG A 71 26.49 34.48 -10.85
C ARG A 71 27.75 35.20 -10.40
N ASP A 72 27.71 36.54 -10.34
CA ASP A 72 28.81 37.38 -9.85
C ASP A 72 30.15 37.03 -10.53
N GLU A 73 30.09 36.84 -11.86
CA GLU A 73 31.25 36.48 -12.71
C GLU A 73 31.89 35.12 -12.37
N LYS A 74 31.18 34.27 -11.65
CA LYS A 74 31.62 32.92 -11.27
C LYS A 74 30.60 31.87 -11.66
N ILE A 75 31.09 30.66 -11.90
CA ILE A 75 30.26 29.46 -12.03
C ILE A 75 30.31 28.74 -10.69
N VAL A 76 29.14 28.59 -10.06
CA VAL A 76 29.01 27.94 -8.74
C VAL A 76 28.01 26.80 -8.81
N ASP A 77 28.13 25.85 -7.88
CA ASP A 77 27.15 24.77 -7.73
C ASP A 77 25.80 25.34 -7.29
N ALA A 78 24.74 25.06 -8.08
CA ALA A 78 23.37 25.48 -7.78
C ALA A 78 22.70 24.55 -6.75
N GLY A 79 23.23 23.35 -6.57
CA GLY A 79 22.72 22.29 -5.70
C GLY A 79 22.16 21.09 -6.47
N CYS A 80 21.85 20.04 -5.72
CA CYS A 80 21.18 18.85 -6.23
C CYS A 80 19.66 18.99 -6.07
N PHE A 81 18.93 18.86 -7.18
CA PHE A 81 17.48 19.03 -7.25
C PHE A 81 16.71 17.72 -7.49
N SER A 82 17.42 16.60 -7.56
CA SER A 82 16.89 15.31 -8.03
C SER A 82 15.67 14.82 -7.25
N LYS A 83 15.68 14.95 -5.91
CA LYS A 83 14.55 14.51 -5.06
C LYS A 83 13.27 15.25 -5.42
N GLU A 84 13.34 16.57 -5.52
CA GLU A 84 12.18 17.40 -5.86
C GLU A 84 11.75 17.18 -7.32
N PHE A 85 12.71 17.14 -8.24
CA PHE A 85 12.45 16.90 -9.65
C PHE A 85 11.67 15.59 -9.88
N ASN A 86 12.04 14.52 -9.18
CA ASN A 86 11.35 13.23 -9.29
C ASN A 86 9.89 13.34 -8.81
N ILE A 87 9.65 13.98 -7.65
CA ILE A 87 8.30 14.19 -7.11
C ILE A 87 7.47 15.06 -8.06
N TYR A 88 8.04 16.16 -8.56
CA TYR A 88 7.37 17.07 -9.47
C TYR A 88 6.98 16.37 -10.78
N SER A 89 7.92 15.62 -11.36
CA SER A 89 7.72 14.89 -12.61
C SER A 89 6.63 13.81 -12.49
N GLU A 90 6.59 13.10 -11.36
CA GLU A 90 5.56 12.11 -11.06
C GLU A 90 4.17 12.77 -11.07
N VAL A 91 3.99 13.84 -10.29
CA VAL A 91 2.71 14.57 -10.21
C VAL A 91 2.29 15.18 -11.55
N ILE A 92 3.22 15.80 -12.29
CA ILE A 92 2.91 16.37 -13.62
C ILE A 92 2.50 15.29 -14.62
N SER A 93 3.09 14.10 -14.54
CA SER A 93 2.74 13.00 -15.44
C SER A 93 1.29 12.53 -15.26
N GLU A 94 0.80 12.54 -14.01
CA GLU A 94 -0.55 12.17 -13.60
C GLU A 94 -1.59 13.26 -13.94
N ASN A 95 -1.20 14.53 -13.91
CA ASN A 95 -2.10 15.64 -14.22
C ASN A 95 -2.54 15.65 -15.69
N ASN A 96 -3.77 16.10 -15.95
CA ASN A 96 -4.30 16.30 -17.30
C ASN A 96 -3.91 17.69 -17.79
N ILE A 97 -2.87 17.78 -18.62
CA ILE A 97 -2.38 19.05 -19.16
C ILE A 97 -2.52 19.01 -20.67
N ASN A 98 -3.29 19.94 -21.21
CA ASN A 98 -3.56 20.13 -22.62
C ASN A 98 -2.91 21.44 -23.11
N GLY A 99 -2.44 21.46 -24.35
CA GLY A 99 -1.74 22.62 -24.95
C GLY A 99 -0.23 22.69 -24.66
N LEU A 100 0.29 21.93 -23.69
CA LEU A 100 1.72 21.82 -23.39
C LEU A 100 2.14 20.34 -23.26
N ASN A 101 3.37 20.03 -23.66
CA ASN A 101 3.93 18.69 -23.49
C ASN A 101 4.40 18.50 -22.04
N LYS A 102 3.78 17.55 -21.32
CA LYS A 102 4.08 17.25 -19.91
C LYS A 102 5.56 17.01 -19.62
N LYS A 103 6.28 16.34 -20.54
CA LYS A 103 7.70 16.04 -20.36
C LYS A 103 8.57 17.30 -20.35
N ASP A 104 8.15 18.33 -21.08
CA ASP A 104 8.89 19.60 -21.19
C ASP A 104 8.66 20.50 -19.97
N LEU A 105 7.65 20.21 -19.16
CA LEU A 105 7.32 20.94 -17.93
C LEU A 105 8.07 20.43 -16.70
N CYS A 106 8.75 19.28 -16.79
CA CYS A 106 9.45 18.67 -15.67
C CYS A 106 10.65 19.54 -15.23
N ILE A 107 10.53 20.17 -14.07
CA ILE A 107 11.57 21.00 -13.45
C ILE A 107 11.66 20.73 -11.94
N SER A 108 12.64 21.34 -11.27
CA SER A 108 12.60 21.53 -9.81
C SER A 108 12.24 22.98 -9.50
N VAL A 109 11.12 23.25 -8.84
CA VAL A 109 10.70 24.63 -8.52
C VAL A 109 11.68 25.34 -7.58
N SER A 110 12.42 24.61 -6.74
CA SER A 110 13.42 25.21 -5.84
C SER A 110 14.58 25.89 -6.58
N HIS A 111 14.82 25.57 -7.85
CA HIS A 111 15.86 26.24 -8.62
C HIS A 111 15.61 27.76 -8.73
N PHE A 112 14.34 28.20 -8.76
CA PHE A 112 14.00 29.63 -8.79
C PHE A 112 14.52 30.37 -7.55
N CYS A 113 14.64 29.71 -6.38
CA CYS A 113 15.21 30.30 -5.17
C CYS A 113 16.71 30.67 -5.33
N LYS A 114 17.35 30.20 -6.40
CA LYS A 114 18.71 30.58 -6.81
C LYS A 114 18.72 31.80 -7.72
N TYR A 115 17.63 32.56 -7.81
CA TYR A 115 17.53 33.75 -8.62
C TYR A 115 17.27 35.01 -7.78
N LYS A 116 17.69 36.18 -8.26
CA LYS A 116 17.27 37.48 -7.75
C LYS A 116 15.79 37.65 -8.03
N MET A 117 14.99 37.53 -6.98
CA MET A 117 13.54 37.54 -7.07
C MET A 117 13.00 38.91 -7.48
N ASN A 118 12.16 38.91 -8.52
CA ASN A 118 11.25 40.00 -8.87
C ASN A 118 9.85 39.44 -9.12
N ASP A 119 8.89 40.30 -9.46
CA ASP A 119 7.49 39.89 -9.59
C ASP A 119 7.27 38.87 -10.72
N LYS A 120 7.96 39.04 -11.86
CA LYS A 120 7.83 38.13 -13.00
C LYS A 120 8.42 36.74 -12.72
N ILE A 121 9.57 36.66 -12.05
CA ILE A 121 10.18 35.40 -11.64
C ILE A 121 9.29 34.69 -10.61
N ARG A 122 8.75 35.41 -9.62
CA ARG A 122 7.80 34.84 -8.64
C ARG A 122 6.52 34.36 -9.31
N PHE A 123 6.06 35.06 -10.33
CA PHE A 123 4.87 34.67 -11.08
C PHE A 123 5.11 33.40 -11.91
N VAL A 124 6.25 33.29 -12.61
CA VAL A 124 6.65 32.05 -13.31
C VAL A 124 6.78 30.89 -12.32
N GLN A 125 7.43 31.11 -11.17
CA GLN A 125 7.51 30.11 -10.11
C GLN A 125 6.11 29.67 -9.66
N SER A 126 5.18 30.61 -9.51
CA SER A 126 3.80 30.33 -9.12
C SER A 126 3.05 29.54 -10.19
N ILE A 127 3.27 29.81 -11.48
CA ILE A 127 2.69 29.04 -12.59
C ILE A 127 3.13 27.58 -12.52
N TYR A 128 4.42 27.30 -12.34
CA TYR A 128 4.90 25.92 -12.17
C TYR A 128 4.32 25.25 -10.93
N ILE A 129 4.11 25.98 -9.83
CA ILE A 129 3.42 25.42 -8.65
C ILE A 129 1.93 25.18 -8.96
N MET A 130 1.26 26.06 -9.69
CA MET A 130 -0.15 25.87 -10.08
C MET A 130 -0.33 24.68 -11.03
N LEU A 131 0.61 24.44 -11.95
CA LEU A 131 0.66 23.23 -12.79
C LEU A 131 0.76 21.96 -11.94
N PHE A 132 1.50 22.00 -10.84
CA PHE A 132 1.64 20.89 -9.90
C PHE A 132 0.38 20.69 -9.05
N LEU A 133 -0.21 21.77 -8.53
CA LEU A 133 -1.38 21.72 -7.65
C LEU A 133 -2.67 21.39 -8.39
N SER A 134 -2.83 21.84 -9.62
CA SER A 134 -4.00 21.54 -10.47
C SER A 134 -3.99 20.08 -10.88
N ASN A 135 -5.15 19.50 -11.19
CA ASN A 135 -5.22 18.18 -11.81
C ASN A 135 -5.72 18.22 -13.26
N VAL A 136 -6.31 19.35 -13.67
CA VAL A 136 -6.60 19.67 -15.06
C VAL A 136 -6.02 21.04 -15.37
N THR A 137 -5.34 21.19 -16.50
CA THR A 137 -4.84 22.47 -17.00
C THR A 137 -5.00 22.55 -18.50
N GLU A 138 -5.64 23.61 -18.96
CA GLU A 138 -5.66 23.99 -20.38
C GLU A 138 -4.73 25.18 -20.58
N TYR A 139 -3.91 25.12 -21.64
CA TYR A 139 -3.03 26.21 -22.05
C TYR A 139 -3.29 26.57 -23.51
N ASP A 140 -3.52 27.86 -23.78
CA ASP A 140 -3.64 28.41 -25.13
C ASP A 140 -3.08 29.83 -25.18
N ASP A 141 -2.08 30.05 -26.04
CA ASP A 141 -1.41 31.32 -26.29
C ASP A 141 -1.28 32.24 -25.05
N ASN A 142 -0.46 31.81 -24.08
CA ASN A 142 -0.20 32.51 -22.80
C ASN A 142 -1.36 32.55 -21.79
N ASN A 143 -2.52 31.98 -22.11
CA ASN A 143 -3.62 31.84 -21.17
C ASN A 143 -3.61 30.45 -20.53
N PHE A 144 -3.84 30.40 -19.23
CA PHE A 144 -3.93 29.19 -18.45
C PHE A 144 -5.27 29.10 -17.74
N ASP A 145 -5.87 27.93 -17.83
CA ASP A 145 -7.05 27.54 -17.07
C ASP A 145 -6.65 26.43 -16.10
N PHE A 146 -6.33 26.83 -14.86
CA PHE A 146 -5.93 25.92 -13.79
C PHE A 146 -7.15 25.41 -13.04
N GLN A 147 -7.42 24.11 -13.14
CA GLN A 147 -8.57 23.50 -12.47
C GLN A 147 -8.13 22.44 -11.45
N VAL A 148 -8.75 22.51 -10.29
CA VAL A 148 -8.74 21.44 -9.28
C VAL A 148 -10.13 20.83 -9.25
N LYS A 149 -10.23 19.52 -9.51
CA LYS A 149 -11.47 18.75 -9.45
C LYS A 149 -11.33 17.59 -8.45
N LEU A 150 -12.16 17.57 -7.41
CA LEU A 150 -12.25 16.46 -6.45
C LEU A 150 -13.71 16.05 -6.34
N ASP A 151 -13.99 14.78 -6.61
CA ASP A 151 -15.35 14.23 -6.65
C ASP A 151 -16.28 15.07 -7.55
N ASP A 152 -17.34 15.63 -6.98
CA ASP A 152 -18.32 16.50 -7.66
C ASP A 152 -17.98 18.01 -7.57
N GLU A 153 -16.95 18.37 -6.80
CA GLU A 153 -16.55 19.76 -6.63
C GLU A 153 -15.38 20.11 -7.54
N SER A 154 -15.41 21.33 -8.10
CA SER A 154 -14.27 21.85 -8.83
C SER A 154 -14.13 23.35 -8.67
N TYR A 155 -12.90 23.82 -8.81
CA TYR A 155 -12.57 25.23 -8.88
C TYR A 155 -11.62 25.47 -10.06
N LEU A 156 -11.92 26.52 -10.83
CA LEU A 156 -11.18 26.94 -12.01
C LEU A 156 -10.62 28.35 -11.80
N GLN A 157 -9.35 28.54 -12.10
CA GLN A 157 -8.65 29.82 -12.04
C GLN A 157 -8.04 30.15 -13.40
N HIS A 158 -8.51 31.23 -13.99
CA HIS A 158 -7.96 31.78 -15.23
C HIS A 158 -6.76 32.70 -14.94
N ILE A 159 -5.68 32.54 -15.70
CA ILE A 159 -4.44 33.31 -15.61
C ILE A 159 -3.93 33.66 -17.01
N ASP A 160 -3.73 34.95 -17.26
CA ASP A 160 -3.03 35.47 -18.44
C ASP A 160 -1.57 35.74 -18.05
N PHE A 161 -0.62 35.09 -18.74
CA PHE A 161 0.81 35.24 -18.49
C PHE A 161 1.32 36.68 -18.71
N LYS A 162 0.65 37.49 -19.54
CA LYS A 162 1.00 38.90 -19.74
C LYS A 162 0.67 39.75 -18.52
N GLN A 163 -0.24 39.30 -17.66
CA GLN A 163 -0.67 39.98 -16.45
C GLN A 163 0.01 39.38 -15.22
N VAL A 164 1.16 39.93 -14.86
CA VAL A 164 1.94 39.46 -13.69
C VAL A 164 1.09 39.54 -12.42
N LYS A 165 0.89 38.38 -11.78
CA LYS A 165 0.15 38.24 -10.51
C LYS A 165 1.03 37.64 -9.42
N SER A 166 0.72 37.95 -8.17
CA SER A 166 1.44 37.44 -7.00
C SER A 166 0.62 36.38 -6.27
N PHE A 167 1.24 35.23 -6.00
CA PHE A 167 0.67 34.14 -5.22
C PHE A 167 1.63 33.70 -4.12
N ASN A 168 1.10 33.30 -2.96
CA ASN A 168 1.92 32.79 -1.86
C ASN A 168 1.90 31.25 -1.83
N LEU A 169 2.42 30.63 -2.89
CA LEU A 169 2.30 29.19 -3.08
C LEU A 169 3.53 28.38 -2.62
N LEU A 170 4.69 29.03 -2.51
CA LEU A 170 5.96 28.35 -2.27
C LEU A 170 5.95 27.55 -0.95
N ASN A 171 5.42 28.13 0.13
CA ASN A 171 5.43 27.46 1.44
C ASN A 171 4.61 26.17 1.46
N ILE A 172 3.47 26.16 0.74
CA ILE A 172 2.63 24.97 0.63
C ILE A 172 3.28 23.94 -0.28
N TYR A 173 3.80 24.38 -1.43
CA TYR A 173 4.53 23.51 -2.32
C TYR A 173 5.70 22.82 -1.61
N SER A 174 6.55 23.58 -0.92
CA SER A 174 7.66 23.05 -0.14
C SER A 174 7.20 22.04 0.90
N TRP A 175 6.07 22.27 1.57
CA TRP A 175 5.51 21.30 2.51
C TRP A 175 5.05 20.01 1.84
N ILE A 176 4.48 20.06 0.62
CA ILE A 176 4.07 18.85 -0.10
C ILE A 176 5.30 18.01 -0.46
N VAL A 177 6.34 18.62 -1.07
CA VAL A 177 7.50 17.90 -1.61
C VAL A 177 8.55 17.48 -0.58
N ASP A 178 8.43 17.92 0.67
CA ASP A 178 9.37 17.60 1.74
C ASP A 178 9.46 16.09 2.05
N SER A 179 8.34 15.36 1.92
CA SER A 179 8.24 13.92 2.18
C SER A 179 7.67 13.19 0.97
N LYS A 180 8.43 12.24 0.42
CA LYS A 180 8.02 11.42 -0.74
C LYS A 180 6.82 10.52 -0.43
N GLU A 181 6.77 9.95 0.77
CA GLU A 181 5.77 8.94 1.15
C GLU A 181 4.34 9.49 1.23
N ASN A 182 4.19 10.80 1.45
CA ASN A 182 2.91 11.42 1.76
C ASN A 182 2.48 12.48 0.73
N VAL A 183 3.15 12.55 -0.44
CA VAL A 183 2.89 13.59 -1.46
C VAL A 183 1.42 13.60 -1.85
N GLN A 184 0.85 12.44 -2.19
CA GLN A 184 -0.53 12.35 -2.66
C GLN A 184 -1.54 12.83 -1.61
N THR A 185 -1.44 12.35 -0.36
CA THR A 185 -2.33 12.81 0.72
C THR A 185 -2.17 14.30 1.02
N ARG A 186 -0.94 14.84 1.00
CA ARG A 186 -0.71 16.29 1.18
C ARG A 186 -1.30 17.10 0.02
N LEU A 187 -1.14 16.61 -1.21
CA LEU A 187 -1.65 17.22 -2.42
C LEU A 187 -3.19 17.24 -2.44
N GLU A 188 -3.85 16.14 -2.09
CA GLU A 188 -5.31 16.05 -1.95
C GLU A 188 -5.85 17.04 -0.92
N ILE A 189 -5.22 17.16 0.25
CA ILE A 189 -5.61 18.13 1.29
C ILE A 189 -5.53 19.55 0.74
N VAL A 190 -4.44 19.89 0.05
CA VAL A 190 -4.25 21.23 -0.52
C VAL A 190 -5.24 21.50 -1.65
N ARG A 191 -5.48 20.54 -2.52
CA ARG A 191 -6.51 20.62 -3.57
C ARG A 191 -7.90 20.87 -2.98
N LYS A 192 -8.24 20.17 -1.90
CA LYS A 192 -9.49 20.40 -1.17
C LYS A 192 -9.57 21.82 -0.59
N LEU A 193 -8.48 22.32 0.00
CA LEU A 193 -8.43 23.70 0.49
C LEU A 193 -8.59 24.74 -0.63
N ILE A 194 -8.02 24.50 -1.81
CA ILE A 194 -8.19 25.37 -2.99
C ILE A 194 -9.66 25.41 -3.41
N ILE A 195 -10.34 24.26 -3.44
CA ILE A 195 -11.78 24.18 -3.75
C ILE A 195 -12.62 24.91 -2.70
N GLU A 196 -12.40 24.61 -1.41
CA GLU A 196 -13.12 25.24 -0.29
C GLU A 196 -12.95 26.77 -0.30
N LYS A 197 -11.73 27.25 -0.54
CA LYS A 197 -11.40 28.68 -0.54
C LYS A 197 -11.75 29.38 -1.86
N ARG A 198 -11.99 28.62 -2.93
CA ARG A 198 -12.14 29.13 -4.30
C ARG A 198 -10.98 30.04 -4.69
N SER A 199 -9.75 29.63 -4.37
CA SER A 199 -8.55 30.41 -4.67
C SER A 199 -7.26 29.60 -4.60
N PHE A 200 -6.32 29.89 -5.51
CA PHE A 200 -4.93 29.44 -5.41
C PHE A 200 -4.08 30.34 -4.49
N ASN A 201 -4.59 31.45 -3.97
CA ASN A 201 -3.83 32.28 -3.05
C ASN A 201 -3.94 31.75 -1.62
N LEU A 202 -2.97 30.91 -1.24
CA LEU A 202 -2.95 30.21 0.03
C LEU A 202 -2.03 30.92 1.04
N THR A 203 -2.53 31.21 2.23
CA THR A 203 -1.80 31.94 3.27
C THR A 203 -1.04 30.97 4.20
N LYS A 204 -0.28 31.51 5.15
CA LYS A 204 0.34 30.71 6.20
C LYS A 204 -0.70 29.99 7.08
N GLU A 205 -1.87 30.58 7.29
CA GLU A 205 -2.97 29.96 8.03
C GLU A 205 -3.50 28.72 7.31
N ASP A 206 -3.62 28.79 5.98
CA ASP A 206 -4.03 27.63 5.16
C ASP A 206 -3.00 26.50 5.27
N LEU A 207 -1.71 26.81 5.33
CA LEU A 207 -0.66 25.81 5.58
C LEU A 207 -0.80 25.17 6.97
N TYR A 208 -1.09 25.94 8.02
CA TYR A 208 -1.33 25.38 9.35
C TYR A 208 -2.58 24.50 9.38
N LYS A 209 -3.66 24.92 8.71
CA LYS A 209 -4.87 24.11 8.54
C LYS A 209 -4.56 22.80 7.80
N ALA A 210 -3.81 22.86 6.70
CA ALA A 210 -3.40 21.68 5.94
C ALA A 210 -2.58 20.69 6.78
N LYS A 211 -1.60 21.19 7.56
CA LYS A 211 -0.80 20.37 8.49
C LYS A 211 -1.66 19.72 9.58
N SER A 212 -2.61 20.45 10.13
CA SER A 212 -3.53 19.92 11.15
C SER A 212 -4.43 18.82 10.57
N ILE A 213 -5.01 19.03 9.38
CA ILE A 213 -5.80 18.02 8.66
C ILE A 213 -4.95 16.78 8.40
N PHE A 214 -3.73 16.96 7.89
CA PHE A 214 -2.81 15.86 7.62
C PHE A 214 -2.51 15.03 8.87
N ASN A 215 -2.18 15.68 9.99
CA ASN A 215 -1.93 14.98 11.25
C ASN A 215 -3.15 14.20 11.73
N ARG A 216 -4.37 14.74 11.56
CA ARG A 216 -5.61 14.02 11.89
C ARG A 216 -5.81 12.80 10.99
N VAL A 217 -5.60 12.93 9.68
CA VAL A 217 -5.72 11.81 8.72
C VAL A 217 -4.73 10.70 9.05
N ILE A 218 -3.47 11.03 9.34
CA ILE A 218 -2.46 10.04 9.74
C ILE A 218 -2.86 9.33 11.05
N LYS A 219 -3.37 10.09 12.02
CA LYS A 219 -3.86 9.53 13.28
C LYS A 219 -5.06 8.59 13.05
N GLU A 220 -6.06 9.01 12.29
CA GLU A 220 -7.24 8.20 11.96
C GLU A 220 -6.86 6.90 11.25
N LYS A 221 -6.00 6.97 10.22
CA LYS A 221 -5.48 5.78 9.52
C LYS A 221 -4.75 4.82 10.48
N THR A 222 -3.98 5.37 11.42
CA THR A 222 -3.24 4.59 12.42
C THR A 222 -4.20 3.91 13.41
N ASP A 223 -5.19 4.66 13.92
CA ASP A 223 -6.20 4.14 14.84
C ASP A 223 -7.04 3.04 14.17
N ASP A 224 -7.42 3.22 12.90
CA ASP A 224 -8.16 2.22 12.14
C ASP A 224 -7.34 0.95 11.87
N TYR A 225 -6.05 1.08 11.56
CA TYR A 225 -5.14 -0.07 11.49
C TYR A 225 -5.10 -0.85 12.82
N PHE A 226 -4.96 -0.16 13.96
CA PHE A 226 -4.97 -0.83 15.26
C PHE A 226 -6.30 -1.48 15.60
N LYS A 227 -7.44 -0.89 15.20
CA LYS A 227 -8.75 -1.53 15.31
C LYS A 227 -8.80 -2.82 14.49
N GLN A 228 -8.33 -2.80 13.25
CA GLN A 228 -8.28 -3.99 12.39
C GLN A 228 -7.41 -5.11 12.99
N VAL A 229 -6.24 -4.77 13.54
CA VAL A 229 -5.38 -5.73 14.27
C VAL A 229 -6.09 -6.30 15.50
N ASN A 230 -6.82 -5.48 16.25
CA ASN A 230 -7.56 -5.96 17.42
C ASN A 230 -8.71 -6.91 17.01
N MET A 231 -9.44 -6.59 15.94
CA MET A 231 -10.43 -7.50 15.37
C MET A 231 -9.80 -8.84 14.96
N LEU A 232 -8.61 -8.82 14.33
CA LEU A 232 -7.90 -10.04 13.95
C LEU A 232 -7.54 -10.89 15.16
N LYS A 233 -7.13 -10.26 16.27
CA LYS A 233 -6.85 -10.97 17.53
C LYS A 233 -8.12 -11.58 18.13
N ASP A 234 -9.23 -10.86 18.12
CA ASP A 234 -10.51 -11.35 18.63
C ASP A 234 -11.01 -12.55 17.80
N ASP A 235 -10.92 -12.46 16.47
CA ASP A 235 -11.24 -13.57 15.57
C ASP A 235 -10.31 -14.77 15.80
N PHE A 236 -9.02 -14.53 16.05
CA PHE A 236 -8.08 -15.59 16.44
C PHE A 236 -8.47 -16.28 17.75
N PHE A 237 -8.86 -15.51 18.77
CA PHE A 237 -9.31 -16.07 20.05
C PHE A 237 -10.58 -16.91 19.87
N ASN A 238 -11.56 -16.40 19.12
CA ASN A 238 -12.79 -17.12 18.81
C ASN A 238 -12.49 -18.41 18.04
N PHE A 239 -11.64 -18.34 17.02
CA PHE A 239 -11.23 -19.49 16.23
C PHE A 239 -10.53 -20.57 17.06
N THR A 240 -9.57 -20.17 17.89
CA THR A 240 -8.83 -21.08 18.79
C THR A 240 -9.78 -21.73 19.80
N LYS A 241 -10.76 -20.98 20.31
CA LYS A 241 -11.80 -21.48 21.19
C LYS A 241 -12.66 -22.53 20.49
N SER A 242 -13.17 -22.25 19.30
CA SER A 242 -13.97 -23.20 18.50
C SER A 242 -13.20 -24.49 18.18
N GLN A 243 -11.91 -24.38 17.84
CA GLN A 243 -11.04 -25.55 17.65
C GLN A 243 -10.94 -26.39 18.93
N ARG A 244 -10.70 -25.74 20.08
CA ARG A 244 -10.62 -26.41 21.38
C ARG A 244 -11.92 -27.11 21.74
N GLU A 245 -13.06 -26.46 21.50
CA GLU A 245 -14.39 -27.01 21.77
C GLU A 245 -14.67 -28.26 20.92
N SER A 246 -14.29 -28.27 19.64
CA SER A 246 -14.42 -29.48 18.80
C SER A 246 -13.60 -30.66 19.34
N TYR A 247 -12.35 -30.41 19.76
CA TYR A 247 -11.53 -31.46 20.40
C TYR A 247 -12.09 -31.92 21.75
N GLN A 248 -12.61 -31.02 22.58
CA GLN A 248 -13.26 -31.38 23.85
C GLN A 248 -14.52 -32.21 23.61
N SER A 249 -15.35 -31.82 22.64
CA SER A 249 -16.53 -32.55 22.19
C SER A 249 -16.17 -33.98 21.73
N LEU A 250 -15.11 -34.13 20.93
CA LEU A 250 -14.58 -35.43 20.54
C LEU A 250 -14.16 -36.28 21.75
N ASN A 251 -13.42 -35.69 22.70
CA ASN A 251 -12.98 -36.38 23.92
C ASN A 251 -14.17 -36.87 24.75
N LEU A 252 -15.19 -36.03 24.94
CA LEU A 252 -16.42 -36.40 25.63
C LEU A 252 -17.14 -37.56 24.93
N LYS A 253 -17.28 -37.50 23.60
CA LYS A 253 -17.88 -38.58 22.79
C LYS A 253 -17.10 -39.89 22.93
N PHE A 254 -15.76 -39.84 22.90
CA PHE A 254 -14.91 -41.02 23.10
C PHE A 254 -14.98 -41.59 24.51
N ILE A 255 -15.03 -40.75 25.55
CA ILE A 255 -15.19 -41.20 26.93
C ILE A 255 -16.52 -41.92 27.07
N GLY A 256 -17.63 -41.32 26.60
CA GLY A 256 -18.95 -41.95 26.66
C GLY A 256 -19.02 -43.29 25.90
N TRP A 257 -18.42 -43.34 24.71
CA TRP A 257 -18.29 -44.55 23.91
C TRP A 257 -17.47 -45.64 24.63
N SER A 258 -16.31 -45.27 25.19
CA SER A 258 -15.41 -46.19 25.91
C SER A 258 -16.06 -46.71 27.19
N SER A 259 -16.76 -45.86 27.94
CA SER A 259 -17.51 -46.27 29.14
C SER A 259 -18.60 -47.28 28.82
N SER A 260 -19.28 -47.13 27.68
CA SER A 260 -20.29 -48.08 27.22
C SER A 260 -19.69 -49.44 26.87
N ILE A 261 -18.51 -49.47 26.24
CA ILE A 261 -17.76 -50.70 25.99
C ILE A 261 -17.32 -51.35 27.31
N ALA A 262 -16.82 -50.58 28.26
CA ALA A 262 -16.39 -51.10 29.57
C ALA A 262 -17.56 -51.76 30.32
N LEU A 263 -18.74 -51.14 30.33
CA LEU A 263 -19.96 -51.70 30.93
C LEU A 263 -20.41 -52.98 30.23
N PHE A 264 -20.34 -53.02 28.89
CA PHE A 264 -20.65 -54.21 28.12
C PHE A 264 -19.70 -55.37 28.47
N ILE A 265 -18.39 -55.12 28.51
CA ILE A 265 -17.39 -56.12 28.90
C ILE A 265 -17.64 -56.62 30.34
N TYR A 266 -17.93 -55.70 31.27
CA TYR A 266 -18.23 -56.07 32.66
C TYR A 266 -19.46 -56.98 32.77
N GLY A 267 -20.53 -56.67 32.06
CA GLY A 267 -21.73 -57.52 32.00
C GLY A 267 -21.43 -58.93 31.48
N GLU A 268 -20.68 -59.03 30.37
CA GLU A 268 -20.26 -60.32 29.81
C GLU A 268 -19.37 -61.13 30.77
N ILE A 269 -18.53 -60.47 31.57
CA ILE A 269 -17.69 -61.13 32.59
C ILE A 269 -18.58 -61.69 33.71
N LYS A 270 -19.49 -60.88 34.25
CA LYS A 270 -20.34 -61.22 35.39
C LYS A 270 -21.22 -62.45 35.15
N ASP A 271 -21.75 -62.62 33.93
CA ASP A 271 -22.74 -63.66 33.64
C ASP A 271 -22.16 -65.09 33.47
N LYS A 272 -20.83 -65.27 33.38
CA LYS A 272 -20.19 -66.61 33.27
C LYS A 272 -18.80 -66.65 33.95
N PRO A 273 -18.68 -67.06 35.22
CA PRO A 273 -17.45 -66.86 36.01
C PRO A 273 -16.28 -67.83 35.70
N SER A 274 -16.47 -68.91 34.93
CA SER A 274 -15.42 -69.91 34.69
C SER A 274 -14.85 -69.88 33.26
N GLY A 275 -13.58 -69.48 33.12
CA GLY A 275 -12.81 -69.54 31.87
C GLY A 275 -11.74 -68.45 31.74
N ASN A 276 -10.76 -68.66 30.85
CA ASN A 276 -9.68 -67.71 30.60
C ASN A 276 -10.23 -66.38 30.04
N LEU A 277 -10.12 -65.31 30.83
CA LEU A 277 -10.73 -63.99 30.60
C LEU A 277 -10.45 -63.43 29.20
N MET A 278 -9.20 -63.53 28.74
CA MET A 278 -8.80 -63.02 27.42
C MET A 278 -9.43 -63.80 26.27
N LYS A 279 -9.55 -65.12 26.40
CA LYS A 279 -10.26 -65.95 25.41
C LYS A 279 -11.75 -65.63 25.41
N LYS A 280 -12.35 -65.42 26.57
CA LYS A 280 -13.78 -65.12 26.71
C LYS A 280 -14.13 -63.76 26.10
N ILE A 281 -13.28 -62.76 26.34
CA ILE A 281 -13.39 -61.46 25.72
C ILE A 281 -13.24 -61.68 24.20
N LEU A 282 -12.09 -62.09 23.70
CA LEU A 282 -11.83 -62.08 22.25
C LEU A 282 -12.67 -63.05 21.39
N PHE A 283 -13.20 -64.15 21.95
CA PHE A 283 -13.81 -65.25 21.16
C PHE A 283 -15.26 -65.62 21.56
N SER A 284 -15.95 -64.89 22.45
CA SER A 284 -17.35 -65.21 22.76
C SER A 284 -18.30 -64.86 21.61
N LYS A 285 -19.13 -65.83 21.20
CA LYS A 285 -20.19 -65.67 20.19
C LYS A 285 -21.56 -65.82 20.86
N THR A 286 -22.23 -64.70 21.09
CA THR A 286 -23.69 -64.64 21.29
C THR A 286 -24.25 -63.66 20.28
N GLU A 287 -25.47 -63.90 19.77
CA GLU A 287 -26.14 -62.98 18.85
C GLU A 287 -26.22 -61.56 19.44
N LYS A 288 -26.48 -61.48 20.75
CA LYS A 288 -26.46 -60.24 21.53
C LYS A 288 -25.10 -59.52 21.45
N SER A 289 -23.98 -60.24 21.66
CA SER A 289 -22.63 -59.66 21.60
C SER A 289 -22.28 -59.12 20.21
N LEU A 290 -22.67 -59.84 19.15
CA LEU A 290 -22.45 -59.39 17.77
C LEU A 290 -23.24 -58.10 17.45
N LEU A 291 -24.48 -58.00 17.93
CA LEU A 291 -25.30 -56.79 17.76
C LEU A 291 -24.69 -55.58 18.48
N PHE A 292 -24.21 -55.74 19.72
CA PHE A 292 -23.52 -54.65 20.44
C PHE A 292 -22.20 -54.24 19.77
N LEU A 293 -21.40 -55.19 19.29
CA LEU A 293 -20.17 -54.89 18.54
C LEU A 293 -20.46 -54.08 17.27
N LEU A 294 -21.53 -54.41 16.56
CA LEU A 294 -21.96 -53.68 15.36
C LEU A 294 -22.40 -52.24 15.71
N ILE A 295 -23.13 -52.05 16.81
CA ILE A 295 -23.47 -50.71 17.32
C ILE A 295 -22.21 -49.92 17.71
N PHE A 296 -21.24 -50.54 18.39
CA PHE A 296 -19.99 -49.87 18.75
C PHE A 296 -19.17 -49.48 17.52
N PHE A 297 -19.17 -50.32 16.48
CA PHE A 297 -18.52 -50.02 15.22
C PHE A 297 -19.17 -48.84 14.49
N ILE A 298 -20.50 -48.87 14.33
CA ILE A 298 -21.25 -47.79 13.67
C ILE A 298 -21.09 -46.47 14.44
N SER A 299 -21.23 -46.50 15.77
CA SER A 299 -21.10 -45.28 16.59
C SER A 299 -19.70 -44.68 16.51
N LEU A 300 -18.64 -45.50 16.50
CA LEU A 300 -17.27 -45.02 16.33
C LEU A 300 -17.07 -44.29 14.99
N ILE A 301 -17.60 -44.86 13.89
CA ILE A 301 -17.57 -44.24 12.57
C ILE A 301 -18.32 -42.90 12.57
N VAL A 302 -19.54 -42.88 13.14
CA VAL A 302 -20.36 -41.66 13.18
C VAL A 302 -19.68 -40.55 14.00
N ILE A 303 -19.12 -40.88 15.17
CA ILE A 303 -18.35 -39.92 15.99
C ILE A 303 -17.21 -39.30 15.18
N TRP A 304 -16.47 -40.13 14.44
CA TRP A 304 -15.37 -39.67 13.61
C TRP A 304 -15.82 -38.80 12.43
N ILE A 305 -16.91 -39.19 11.73
CA ILE A 305 -17.48 -38.39 10.64
C ILE A 305 -17.90 -37.00 11.15
N ILE A 306 -18.57 -36.93 12.29
CA ILE A 306 -18.99 -35.66 12.90
C ILE A 306 -17.76 -34.79 13.19
N PHE A 307 -16.72 -35.35 13.81
CA PHE A 307 -15.50 -34.60 14.10
C PHE A 307 -14.76 -34.12 12.85
N VAL A 308 -14.63 -34.97 11.83
CA VAL A 308 -14.02 -34.59 10.55
C VAL A 308 -14.81 -33.45 9.90
N ARG A 309 -16.14 -33.47 10.00
CA ARG A 309 -16.99 -32.38 9.52
C ARG A 309 -16.78 -31.08 10.30
N GLU A 310 -16.81 -31.12 11.63
CA GLU A 310 -16.52 -29.95 12.49
C GLU A 310 -15.14 -29.34 12.14
N MET A 311 -14.12 -30.18 11.93
CA MET A 311 -12.79 -29.74 11.54
C MET A 311 -12.70 -29.18 10.11
N ASN A 312 -13.58 -29.61 9.20
CA ASN A 312 -13.66 -29.01 7.86
C ASN A 312 -14.38 -27.67 7.89
N GLU A 313 -15.44 -27.53 8.69
CA GLU A 313 -16.11 -26.25 8.91
C GLU A 313 -15.13 -25.21 9.47
N LEU A 314 -14.27 -25.60 10.43
CA LEU A 314 -13.17 -24.76 10.92
C LEU A 314 -12.15 -24.37 9.84
N LYS A 315 -11.80 -25.28 8.92
CA LYS A 315 -10.90 -24.95 7.79
C LYS A 315 -11.53 -23.92 6.87
N ASP A 316 -12.83 -24.00 6.64
CA ASP A 316 -13.54 -23.06 5.77
C ASP A 316 -13.70 -21.69 6.44
N GLU A 317 -13.94 -21.65 7.75
CA GLU A 317 -13.90 -20.42 8.55
C GLU A 317 -12.52 -19.75 8.50
N TYR A 318 -11.44 -20.51 8.70
CA TYR A 318 -10.07 -20.01 8.55
C TYR A 318 -9.84 -19.37 7.18
N LYS A 319 -10.28 -20.02 6.09
CA LYS A 319 -10.13 -19.48 4.73
C LYS A 319 -10.91 -18.19 4.54
N LYS A 320 -12.14 -18.11 5.06
CA LYS A 320 -12.97 -16.89 4.97
C LYS A 320 -12.30 -15.72 5.70
N ILE A 321 -11.80 -15.96 6.92
CA ILE A 321 -11.06 -14.98 7.69
C ILE A 321 -9.80 -14.56 6.90
N LYS A 322 -9.00 -15.52 6.42
CA LYS A 322 -7.79 -15.22 5.63
C LYS A 322 -8.09 -14.37 4.38
N ILE A 323 -9.11 -14.72 3.61
CA ILE A 323 -9.54 -13.96 2.42
C ILE A 323 -9.96 -12.55 2.83
N PHE A 324 -10.76 -12.40 3.89
CA PHE A 324 -11.21 -11.09 4.34
C PHE A 324 -10.03 -10.17 4.71
N TYR A 325 -9.07 -10.68 5.47
CA TYR A 325 -7.92 -9.87 5.90
C TYR A 325 -6.94 -9.54 4.77
N ASN A 326 -6.69 -10.49 3.85
CA ASN A 326 -5.79 -10.26 2.73
C ASN A 326 -6.44 -9.37 1.65
N ASP A 327 -7.66 -9.68 1.23
CA ASP A 327 -8.27 -9.08 0.03
C ASP A 327 -9.05 -7.79 0.35
N HIS A 328 -9.53 -7.63 1.59
CA HIS A 328 -10.31 -6.44 1.98
C HIS A 328 -9.58 -5.51 2.94
N LEU A 329 -8.61 -6.01 3.72
CA LEU A 329 -7.84 -5.19 4.67
C LEU A 329 -6.34 -5.08 4.31
N PHE A 330 -5.92 -5.66 3.18
CA PHE A 330 -4.55 -5.55 2.63
C PHE A 330 -3.44 -5.96 3.61
N PHE A 331 -3.72 -6.88 4.52
CA PHE A 331 -2.68 -7.46 5.38
C PHE A 331 -1.72 -8.33 4.56
N GLU A 332 -0.44 -8.31 4.90
CA GLU A 332 0.52 -9.23 4.31
C GLU A 332 0.29 -10.66 4.85
N GLU A 333 0.55 -11.70 4.03
CA GLU A 333 0.36 -13.09 4.45
C GLU A 333 1.18 -13.46 5.69
N ASN A 334 2.34 -12.84 5.86
CA ASN A 334 3.21 -13.05 7.00
C ASN A 334 2.56 -12.55 8.29
N ASP A 335 1.90 -11.40 8.27
CA ASP A 335 1.19 -10.85 9.43
C ASP A 335 0.07 -11.79 9.86
N PHE A 336 -0.69 -12.34 8.92
CA PHE A 336 -1.74 -13.31 9.21
C PHE A 336 -1.17 -14.61 9.81
N SER A 337 -0.09 -15.15 9.23
CA SER A 337 0.53 -16.39 9.68
C SER A 337 1.19 -16.30 11.07
N ASN A 338 1.60 -15.10 11.48
CA ASN A 338 2.13 -14.83 12.82
C ASN A 338 1.04 -14.93 13.90
N TYR A 339 -0.22 -14.70 13.52
CA TYR A 339 -1.34 -14.72 14.46
C TYR A 339 -2.18 -16.00 14.38
N MET A 340 -2.37 -16.62 13.20
CA MET A 340 -3.30 -17.75 13.05
C MET A 340 -2.74 -18.91 12.20
N GLU A 341 -2.64 -20.09 12.82
CA GLU A 341 -2.25 -21.32 12.14
C GLU A 341 -3.43 -22.05 11.47
N TYR A 342 -3.16 -22.71 10.33
CA TYR A 342 -4.16 -23.50 9.62
C TYR A 342 -4.61 -24.73 10.45
N PRO A 343 -5.92 -24.97 10.59
CA PRO A 343 -6.43 -26.05 11.44
C PRO A 343 -6.08 -27.41 10.87
N LYS A 344 -5.33 -28.19 11.65
CA LYS A 344 -4.93 -29.57 11.34
C LYS A 344 -5.46 -30.52 12.40
N ILE A 345 -5.92 -31.68 11.97
CA ILE A 345 -6.25 -32.77 12.89
C ILE A 345 -4.94 -33.32 13.44
N SER A 346 -4.79 -33.32 14.76
CA SER A 346 -3.58 -33.87 15.39
C SER A 346 -3.44 -35.36 15.07
N ARG A 347 -2.22 -35.76 14.70
CA ARG A 347 -1.88 -37.14 14.32
C ARG A 347 -2.27 -38.15 15.40
N LEU A 348 -2.21 -37.76 16.67
CA LEU A 348 -2.55 -38.64 17.80
C LEU A 348 -4.01 -39.11 17.74
N TYR A 349 -4.96 -38.23 17.37
CA TYR A 349 -6.38 -38.58 17.26
C TYR A 349 -6.66 -39.48 16.06
N ILE A 350 -5.93 -39.28 14.96
CA ILE A 350 -6.01 -40.16 13.78
C ILE A 350 -5.52 -41.57 14.17
N TRP A 351 -4.37 -41.66 14.84
CA TRP A 351 -3.83 -42.92 15.31
C TRP A 351 -4.75 -43.63 16.29
N SER A 352 -5.31 -42.92 17.28
CA SER A 352 -6.22 -43.52 18.26
C SER A 352 -7.48 -44.07 17.60
N PHE A 353 -8.07 -43.34 16.65
CA PHE A 353 -9.23 -43.82 15.89
C PHE A 353 -8.90 -45.10 15.11
N ILE A 354 -7.77 -45.12 14.37
CA ILE A 354 -7.35 -46.29 13.59
C ILE A 354 -7.14 -47.51 14.49
N VAL A 355 -6.45 -47.34 15.62
CA VAL A 355 -6.21 -48.42 16.59
C VAL A 355 -7.53 -48.98 17.12
N LEU A 356 -8.47 -48.13 17.54
CA LEU A 356 -9.78 -48.55 18.02
C LEU A 356 -10.58 -49.29 16.94
N LEU A 357 -10.55 -48.80 15.70
CA LEU A 357 -11.22 -49.42 14.57
C LEU A 357 -10.66 -50.83 14.29
N VAL A 358 -9.33 -50.98 14.27
CA VAL A 358 -8.66 -52.28 14.05
C VAL A 358 -8.97 -53.25 15.18
N LEU A 359 -9.04 -52.78 16.43
CA LEU A 359 -9.42 -53.61 17.57
C LEU A 359 -10.86 -54.14 17.45
N LEU A 360 -11.80 -53.31 17.00
CA LEU A 360 -13.19 -53.74 16.76
C LEU A 360 -13.29 -54.72 15.59
N ILE A 361 -12.63 -54.43 14.47
CA ILE A 361 -12.64 -55.30 13.29
C ILE A 361 -12.02 -56.65 13.61
N SER A 362 -10.85 -56.67 14.27
CA SER A 362 -10.21 -57.93 14.68
C SER A 362 -11.12 -58.74 15.61
N ARG A 363 -11.83 -58.09 16.53
CA ARG A 363 -12.82 -58.72 17.41
C ARG A 363 -14.00 -59.33 16.64
N ILE A 364 -14.45 -58.71 15.55
CA ILE A 364 -15.54 -59.24 14.70
C ILE A 364 -15.05 -60.42 13.84
N VAL A 365 -13.82 -60.34 13.31
CA VAL A 365 -13.28 -61.27 12.31
C VAL A 365 -12.64 -62.54 12.93
N LEU A 366 -11.92 -62.42 14.04
CA LEU A 366 -11.22 -63.54 14.69
C LEU A 366 -12.13 -64.74 15.04
N PRO A 367 -13.35 -64.56 15.56
CA PRO A 367 -14.29 -65.67 15.81
C PRO A 367 -14.83 -66.34 14.55
N PHE A 368 -14.70 -65.69 13.38
CA PHE A 368 -15.12 -66.21 12.08
C PHE A 368 -14.02 -67.09 11.45
N PHE A 369 -12.76 -66.66 11.52
CA PHE A 369 -11.62 -67.40 10.98
C PHE A 369 -11.33 -68.73 11.69
N MET A 370 -11.52 -68.80 13.02
CA MET A 370 -11.32 -70.06 13.77
C MET A 370 -12.36 -71.14 13.45
N TYR A 371 -13.54 -70.77 12.96
CA TYR A 371 -14.62 -71.70 12.58
C TYR A 371 -14.50 -72.21 11.14
N SER A 372 -13.62 -71.63 10.31
CA SER A 372 -13.36 -72.09 8.95
C SER A 372 -12.21 -73.12 8.86
N PHE A 373 -11.54 -73.39 9.99
CA PHE A 373 -10.40 -74.32 10.12
C PHE A 373 -10.70 -75.52 11.05
N LEU A 374 -11.93 -75.60 11.55
CA LEU A 374 -12.54 -76.73 12.24
C LEU A 374 -13.67 -77.25 11.35
#